data_AF-A0A1C5S0F0-F1
#
_entry.id   AF-A0A1C5S0F0-F1
#
_cell.length_a   1.000
_cell.length_b   1.000
_cell.length_c   1.000
_cell.angle_alpha   90.00
_cell.angle_beta   90.00
_cell.angle_gamma   90.00
#
_symmetry.space_group_name_H-M   'P 1'
#
loop_
_entity.id
_entity.type
_entity.pdbx_description
1 polymer ?
#
loop_
_entity_poly.entity_id
_entity_poly.type
_entity_poly.pdbx_seq_one_letter_code
_entity_poly.pdbx_strand_id
1 'polypeptide(L)'
;MALSYCISAFMDCSIAASRGIGKSVVPTVVVILGSCVFRIVWIYTVFAHFHTIPSLYLLYFFSWSITSVAEVLYFVFSFRELKVRL
;
A
#
# COMPACT_ATOMS: atom_id res chain seq x y z
N MET A 1 -3.21 15.08 7.75
CA MET A 1 -2.45 14.61 6.57
C MET A 1 -0.95 14.41 6.82
N ALA A 2 -0.32 15.00 7.86
CA ALA A 2 1.11 14.83 8.11
C ALA A 2 1.55 13.37 8.41
N LEU A 3 0.79 12.63 9.22
CA LEU A 3 1.12 11.23 9.56
C LEU A 3 1.07 10.28 8.36
N SER A 4 0.22 10.57 7.37
CA SER A 4 0.08 9.76 6.16
C SER A 4 1.34 9.82 5.27
N TYR A 5 2.08 10.93 5.28
CA TYR A 5 3.33 11.05 4.53
C TYR A 5 4.45 10.18 5.10
N CYS A 6 4.50 10.01 6.42
CA CYS A 6 5.46 9.10 7.05
C CYS A 6 5.25 7.65 6.57
N ILE A 7 3.98 7.24 6.43
CA ILE A 7 3.60 5.90 5.94
C ILE A 7 3.90 5.74 4.45
N SER A 8 3.72 6.80 3.65
CA SER A 8 4.10 6.82 2.23
C SER A 8 5.61 6.63 2.05
N ALA A 9 6.45 7.27 2.88
CA ALA A 9 7.89 7.09 2.81
C ALA A 9 8.32 5.62 2.99
N PHE A 10 7.64 4.87 3.86
CA PHE A 10 7.90 3.42 4.01
C PHE A 10 7.46 2.61 2.79
N MET A 11 6.33 2.96 2.18
CA MET A 11 5.84 2.33 0.96
C MET A 11 6.83 2.57 -0.20
N ASP A 12 7.24 3.81 -0.43
CA ASP A 12 8.17 4.16 -1.51
C ASP A 12 9.55 3.51 -1.34
N CYS A 13 10.07 3.47 -0.11
CA CYS A 13 11.33 2.78 0.19
C CYS A 13 11.26 1.27 -0.03
N SER A 14 10.14 0.62 0.35
CA SER A 14 9.95 -0.83 0.18
C SER A 14 9.84 -1.22 -1.30
N ILE A 15 9.18 -0.39 -2.11
CA ILE A 15 9.08 -0.56 -3.58
C ILE A 15 10.46 -0.40 -4.22
N ALA A 16 11.22 0.62 -3.83
CA ALA A 16 12.57 0.83 -4.35
C ALA A 16 13.51 -0.33 -3.99
N ALA A 17 13.44 -0.81 -2.75
CA ALA A 17 14.27 -1.91 -2.27
C ALA A 17 13.89 -3.26 -2.93
N SER A 18 12.61 -3.55 -3.12
CA SER A 18 12.15 -4.74 -3.86
C SER A 18 12.52 -4.71 -5.34
N ARG A 19 12.51 -3.53 -5.98
CA ARG A 19 13.05 -3.33 -7.33
C ARG A 19 14.56 -3.59 -7.39
N GLY A 20 15.32 -3.21 -6.37
CA GLY A 20 16.76 -3.49 -6.27
C GLY A 20 17.09 -4.99 -6.22
N ILE A 21 16.15 -5.83 -5.77
CA ILE A 21 16.28 -7.30 -5.70
C ILE A 21 15.77 -7.98 -7.00
N GLY A 22 15.29 -7.21 -7.98
CA GLY A 22 14.74 -7.72 -9.24
C GLY A 22 13.30 -8.25 -9.14
N LYS A 23 12.60 -7.98 -8.04
CA LYS A 23 11.22 -8.44 -7.78
C LYS A 23 10.26 -7.24 -7.77
N SER A 24 9.96 -6.69 -8.95
CA SER A 24 9.16 -5.46 -9.13
C SER A 24 7.67 -5.69 -9.43
N VAL A 25 7.29 -6.87 -9.92
CA VAL A 25 5.92 -7.15 -10.38
C VAL A 25 4.94 -7.21 -9.21
N VAL A 26 5.28 -7.96 -8.16
CA VAL A 26 4.41 -8.13 -6.99
C VAL A 26 4.13 -6.82 -6.23
N PRO A 27 5.14 -6.00 -5.87
CA PRO A 27 4.87 -4.71 -5.21
C PRO A 27 3.98 -3.80 -6.08
N THR A 28 4.19 -3.80 -7.40
CA THR A 28 3.34 -3.05 -8.33
C THR A 28 1.87 -3.49 -8.26
N VAL A 29 1.59 -4.80 -8.19
CA VAL A 29 0.23 -5.32 -8.04
C VAL A 29 -0.39 -4.92 -6.71
N VAL A 30 0.37 -4.99 -5.61
CA VAL A 30 -0.10 -4.60 -4.26
C VAL A 30 -0.52 -3.13 -4.23
N VAL A 31 0.27 -2.24 -4.84
CA VAL A 31 -0.06 -0.81 -4.94
C VAL A 31 -1.31 -0.56 -5.76
N ILE A 32 -1.48 -1.25 -6.90
CA ILE A 32 -2.68 -1.12 -7.74
C ILE A 32 -3.94 -1.57 -6.97
N LEU A 33 -3.85 -2.69 -6.25
CA LEU A 33 -4.97 -3.18 -5.44
C LEU A 33 -5.32 -2.20 -4.31
N GLY A 34 -4.32 -1.71 -3.58
CA GLY A 34 -4.53 -0.81 -2.44
C GLY A 34 -4.90 0.63 -2.81
N SER A 35 -4.41 1.14 -3.94
CA SER A 35 -4.65 2.53 -4.38
C SER A 35 -5.82 2.67 -5.35
N CYS A 36 -6.15 1.65 -6.12
CA CYS A 36 -7.21 1.71 -7.13
C CYS A 36 -8.43 0.89 -6.69
N VAL A 37 -8.26 -0.41 -6.50
CA VAL A 37 -9.39 -1.33 -6.22
C VAL A 37 -10.04 -1.01 -4.88
N PHE A 38 -9.24 -0.86 -3.83
CA PHE A 38 -9.76 -0.51 -2.50
C PHE A 38 -10.50 0.84 -2.51
N ARG A 39 -9.98 1.83 -3.25
CA ARG A 39 -10.63 3.15 -3.36
C ARG A 39 -11.97 3.07 -4.08
N ILE A 40 -12.05 2.28 -5.14
CA ILE A 40 -13.30 2.00 -5.84
C ILE A 40 -14.32 1.37 -4.88
N VAL A 41 -13.94 0.29 -4.18
CA VAL A 41 -14.83 -0.43 -3.26
C VAL A 41 -15.35 0.48 -2.15
N TRP A 42 -14.50 1.31 -1.55
CA TRP A 42 -14.90 2.20 -0.46
C TRP A 42 -15.81 3.34 -0.93
N ILE A 43 -15.61 3.87 -2.13
CA ILE A 43 -16.52 4.87 -2.70
C ILE A 43 -17.91 4.24 -2.92
N TYR A 44 -17.96 3.02 -3.47
CA TYR A 44 -19.24 2.33 -3.70
C TYR A 44 -19.94 1.83 -2.44
N THR A 45 -19.22 1.67 -1.32
CA THR A 45 -19.79 1.16 -0.06
C THR A 45 -19.96 2.26 0.98
N VAL A 46 -18.86 2.85 1.44
CA VAL A 46 -18.82 3.80 2.56
C VAL A 46 -19.23 5.20 2.14
N PHE A 47 -18.77 5.68 0.98
CA PHE A 47 -19.16 7.01 0.50
C PHE A 47 -20.62 7.04 0.04
N ALA A 48 -21.12 5.95 -0.55
CA ALA A 48 -22.54 5.80 -0.89
C ALA A 48 -23.46 5.84 0.34
N HIS A 49 -22.96 5.40 1.51
CA HIS A 49 -23.72 5.45 2.76
C HIS A 49 -23.57 6.80 3.49
N PHE A 50 -22.36 7.36 3.50
CA PHE A 50 -22.03 8.64 4.12
C PHE A 50 -21.42 9.58 3.08
N HIS A 51 -22.29 10.31 2.39
CA HIS A 51 -21.94 11.35 1.39
C HIS A 51 -21.30 12.59 2.04
N THR A 52 -20.29 12.41 2.87
CA THR A 52 -19.63 13.47 3.64
C THR A 52 -18.14 13.50 3.31
N ILE A 53 -17.58 14.70 3.17
CA ILE A 53 -16.14 14.92 2.87
C ILE A 53 -15.17 14.17 3.81
N PRO A 54 -15.44 14.01 5.12
CA PRO A 54 -14.60 13.23 6.03
C PRO A 54 -14.41 11.76 5.63
N SER A 55 -15.42 11.13 4.99
CA SER A 55 -15.35 9.71 4.60
C SER A 55 -14.31 9.48 3.49
N LEU A 56 -14.09 10.47 2.64
CA LEU A 56 -13.01 10.48 1.64
C LEU A 56 -11.63 10.67 2.28
N TYR A 57 -11.49 11.45 3.35
CA TYR A 57 -10.20 11.56 4.03
C TYR A 57 -9.80 10.25 4.74
N LEU A 58 -10.76 9.55 5.34
CA LEU A 58 -10.54 8.24 5.96
C LEU A 58 -10.12 7.19 4.93
N LEU A 59 -10.73 7.20 3.73
CA LEU A 59 -10.31 6.35 2.60
C LEU A 59 -8.79 6.42 2.38
N TYR A 60 -8.24 7.63 2.25
CA TYR A 60 -6.82 7.82 1.95
C TYR A 60 -5.93 7.27 3.06
N PHE A 61 -6.31 7.51 4.31
CA PHE A 61 -5.57 7.01 5.47
C PHE A 61 -5.54 5.48 5.50
N PHE A 62 -6.70 4.83 5.31
CA PHE A 62 -6.81 3.37 5.31
C PHE A 62 -6.12 2.73 4.09
N SER A 63 -6.37 3.26 2.90
CA SER A 63 -5.76 2.81 1.64
C SER A 63 -4.23 2.79 1.76
N TRP A 64 -3.61 3.87 2.22
CA TRP A 64 -2.16 3.96 2.33
C TRP A 64 -1.58 3.13 3.49
N SER A 65 -2.30 3.04 4.61
CA SER A 65 -1.86 2.19 5.73
C SER A 65 -1.83 0.71 5.33
N ILE A 66 -2.88 0.22 4.68
CA ILE A 66 -2.97 -1.17 4.22
C ILE A 66 -1.89 -1.46 3.16
N THR A 67 -1.74 -0.55 2.18
CA THR A 67 -0.75 -0.73 1.11
C THR A 67 0.68 -0.75 1.66
N SER A 68 1.01 0.17 2.56
CA SER A 68 2.35 0.25 3.18
C SER A 68 2.67 -1.00 4.00
N VAL A 69 1.73 -1.49 4.82
CA VAL A 69 1.94 -2.72 5.60
C VAL A 69 2.14 -3.93 4.68
N ALA A 70 1.34 -4.06 3.62
CA ALA A 70 1.46 -5.17 2.67
C ALA A 70 2.81 -5.14 1.92
N GLU A 71 3.23 -3.97 1.47
CA GLU A 71 4.54 -3.73 0.83
C GLU A 71 5.71 -4.09 1.75
N VAL A 72 5.70 -3.59 2.99
CA VAL A 72 6.76 -3.85 3.98
C VAL A 72 6.85 -5.33 4.31
N LEU A 73 5.71 -6.00 4.56
CA LEU A 73 5.69 -7.44 4.82
C LEU A 73 6.22 -8.22 3.62
N TYR A 74 5.76 -7.90 2.41
CA TYR A 74 6.21 -8.56 1.19
C TYR A 74 7.73 -8.40 0.98
N PHE A 75 8.26 -7.20 1.22
CA PHE A 75 9.70 -6.95 1.15
C PHE A 75 10.47 -7.79 2.16
N VAL A 76 10.04 -7.83 3.43
CA VAL A 76 10.69 -8.63 4.48
C VAL A 76 10.68 -10.12 4.14
N PHE A 77 9.55 -10.66 3.66
CA PHE A 77 9.47 -12.06 3.24
C PHE A 77 10.36 -12.35 2.03
N SER A 78 10.31 -11.52 0.98
CA SER A 78 11.14 -11.71 -0.22
C SER A 78 12.63 -11.59 0.09
N PHE A 79 13.02 -10.68 1.00
CA PHE A 79 14.41 -10.53 1.42
C PHE A 79 14.91 -11.75 2.20
N ARG A 80 14.06 -12.34 3.06
CA ARG A 80 14.38 -13.59 3.77
C ARG A 80 14.54 -14.76 2.80
N GLU A 81 13.64 -14.91 1.84
CA GLU A 81 13.72 -15.94 0.78
C GLU A 81 14.98 -15.79 -0.08
N LEU A 82 15.36 -14.55 -0.42
CA LEU A 82 16.59 -14.28 -1.17
C LEU A 82 17.83 -14.69 -0.37
N LYS A 83 17.88 -14.35 0.92
CA LYS A 83 19.01 -14.69 1.81
C LYS A 83 19.15 -16.20 2.04
N VAL A 84 18.08 -16.97 1.92
CA VAL A 84 18.11 -18.45 2.03
C VAL A 84 18.65 -19.12 0.74
N ARG A 85 18.56 -18.45 -0.41
CA ARG A 85 19.07 -18.96 -1.70
C ARG A 85 20.53 -18.58 -2.00
N LEU A 86 21.16 -17.77 -1.17
CA LEU A 86 22.51 -17.24 -1.31
C LEU A 86 23.45 -17.93 -0.32
#